data_AF-A4F9Y4-F1
#
_entry.id   AF-A4F9Y4-F1
#
_cell.length_a   1.000
_cell.length_b   1.000
_cell.length_c   1.000
_cell.angle_alpha   90.00
_cell.angle_beta   90.00
_cell.angle_gamma   90.00
#
_symmetry.space_group_name_H-M   'P 1'
#
loop_
_entity.id
_entity.type
_entity.pdbx_description
1 polymer ?
#
loop_
_entity_poly.entity_id
_entity_poly.type
_entity_poly.pdbx_seq_one_letter_code
_entity_poly.pdbx_strand_id
1 'polypeptide(L)'
;MVRRAPTADLGEVELHHGDLLDEDAVAAAVRGADAVVHLAGLTRVRESVEHPGRFYRVNVGGTATVVEALMSTAAATGAVPRFVLASTGAVYGTPKKQPIGEDAMPHPQSPYAATKLAAEQLLDAAAKTGGIAAATVRIFNAAGSVGGHADADDTRIIPRALAAAAGHIPHLEVYGDGSAVRDYVHVADIATAIVTVLTRSREGRHEVFNVGATPASVADIIDAAEAVTGRRVPVVRKPANPAESPELRADTTKLRGLGWEPRRSALRQLIADQWNPTR
;
A
#
# COMPACT_ATOMS: atom_id res chain seq x y z
N MET A 1 -7.25 -13.07 -22.63
CA MET A 1 -8.65 -12.96 -23.12
C MET A 1 -9.27 -11.73 -22.48
N VAL A 2 -9.68 -10.75 -23.29
CA VAL A 2 -10.31 -9.52 -22.82
C VAL A 2 -11.76 -9.80 -22.45
N ARG A 3 -12.18 -9.47 -21.23
CA ARG A 3 -13.60 -9.45 -20.84
C ARG A 3 -14.02 -8.02 -20.56
N ARG A 4 -15.06 -7.55 -21.24
CA ARG A 4 -15.78 -6.32 -20.88
C ARG A 4 -16.90 -6.69 -19.92
N ALA A 5 -16.90 -6.10 -18.74
CA ALA A 5 -17.97 -6.29 -17.76
C ALA A 5 -18.53 -4.92 -17.37
N PRO A 6 -19.85 -4.69 -17.46
CA PRO A 6 -20.45 -3.51 -16.88
C PRO A 6 -20.36 -3.64 -15.36
N THR A 7 -19.44 -2.92 -14.74
CA THR A 7 -19.50 -2.62 -13.31
C THR A 7 -20.45 -1.43 -13.18
N ALA A 8 -21.47 -1.56 -12.35
CA ALA A 8 -22.65 -0.68 -12.34
C ALA A 8 -22.35 0.83 -12.21
N ASP A 9 -21.12 1.22 -11.80
CA ASP A 9 -20.69 2.61 -11.55
C ASP A 9 -19.32 3.03 -12.17
N LEU A 10 -18.60 2.18 -12.94
CA LEU A 10 -17.20 2.52 -13.37
C LEU A 10 -17.02 2.76 -14.89
N GLY A 11 -18.10 2.81 -15.67
CA GLY A 11 -17.99 2.94 -17.14
C GLY A 11 -17.50 1.65 -17.82
N GLU A 12 -16.88 1.79 -19.00
CA GLU A 12 -16.30 0.63 -19.70
C GLU A 12 -15.02 0.15 -18.99
N VAL A 13 -15.04 -1.07 -18.45
CA VAL A 13 -13.86 -1.72 -17.87
C VAL A 13 -13.40 -2.85 -18.80
N GLU A 14 -12.12 -2.80 -19.19
CA GLU A 14 -11.44 -3.86 -19.92
C GLU A 14 -10.58 -4.70 -18.97
N LEU A 15 -10.85 -6.00 -18.89
CA LEU A 15 -10.08 -6.91 -18.05
C LEU A 15 -9.06 -7.71 -18.87
N HIS A 16 -7.78 -7.49 -18.59
CA HIS A 16 -6.66 -8.28 -19.10
C HIS A 16 -6.17 -9.26 -18.04
N HIS A 17 -6.24 -10.56 -18.33
CA HIS A 17 -5.62 -11.60 -17.50
C HIS A 17 -4.21 -11.88 -18.00
N GLY A 18 -3.20 -11.67 -17.14
CA GLY A 18 -1.78 -11.90 -17.44
C GLY A 18 -0.91 -11.82 -16.17
N ASP A 19 0.37 -12.16 -16.32
CA ASP A 19 1.41 -12.00 -15.29
C ASP A 19 2.28 -10.78 -15.66
N LEU A 20 2.80 -10.07 -14.66
CA LEU A 20 3.75 -8.98 -14.89
C LEU A 20 5.06 -9.44 -15.52
N LEU A 21 5.38 -10.73 -15.41
CA LEU A 21 6.57 -11.34 -16.01
C LEU A 21 6.35 -11.78 -17.47
N ASP A 22 5.13 -11.62 -17.98
CA ASP A 22 4.80 -11.84 -19.39
C ASP A 22 4.82 -10.49 -20.12
N GLU A 23 5.92 -10.22 -20.81
CA GLU A 23 6.15 -8.95 -21.51
C GLU A 23 5.07 -8.64 -22.55
N ASP A 24 4.61 -9.65 -23.30
CA ASP A 24 3.57 -9.49 -24.31
C ASP A 24 2.22 -9.17 -23.67
N ALA A 25 1.88 -9.84 -22.56
CA ALA A 25 0.65 -9.56 -21.83
C ALA A 25 0.63 -8.13 -21.26
N VAL A 26 1.77 -7.68 -20.70
CA VAL A 26 1.93 -6.32 -20.18
C VAL A 26 1.86 -5.30 -21.31
N ALA A 27 2.59 -5.50 -22.41
CA ALA A 27 2.58 -4.62 -23.57
C ALA A 27 1.17 -4.49 -24.19
N ALA A 28 0.39 -5.57 -24.20
CA ALA A 28 -1.01 -5.53 -24.61
C ALA A 28 -1.87 -4.71 -23.64
N ALA A 29 -1.69 -4.86 -22.32
CA ALA A 29 -2.49 -4.20 -21.30
C ALA A 29 -2.20 -2.69 -21.17
N VAL A 30 -0.98 -2.24 -21.44
CA VAL A 30 -0.62 -0.80 -21.34
C VAL A 30 -0.76 -0.03 -22.65
N ARG A 31 -1.15 -0.71 -23.74
CA ARG A 31 -1.25 -0.10 -25.07
C ARG A 31 -2.29 1.02 -25.08
N GLY A 32 -1.84 2.24 -25.37
CA GLY A 32 -2.70 3.43 -25.42
C GLY A 32 -3.11 3.96 -24.04
N ALA A 33 -2.50 3.49 -22.95
CA ALA A 33 -2.78 4.01 -21.62
C ALA A 33 -2.11 5.37 -21.39
N ASP A 34 -2.88 6.38 -20.99
CA ASP A 34 -2.35 7.69 -20.58
C ASP A 34 -1.66 7.65 -19.20
N ALA A 35 -2.01 6.64 -18.40
CA ALA A 35 -1.56 6.49 -17.03
C ALA A 35 -1.61 5.03 -16.57
N VAL A 36 -0.68 4.67 -15.68
CA VAL A 36 -0.64 3.38 -15.00
C VAL A 36 -0.58 3.59 -13.48
N VAL A 37 -1.44 2.88 -12.76
CA VAL A 37 -1.38 2.72 -11.30
C VAL A 37 -0.90 1.31 -11.00
N HIS A 38 0.36 1.18 -10.59
CA HIS A 38 1.00 -0.11 -10.36
C HIS A 38 0.85 -0.58 -8.91
N LEU A 39 -0.23 -1.33 -8.65
CA LEU A 39 -0.52 -1.93 -7.34
C LEU A 39 0.03 -3.35 -7.20
N ALA A 40 0.36 -3.99 -8.32
CA ALA A 40 0.71 -5.40 -8.36
C ALA A 40 2.11 -5.67 -7.76
N GLY A 41 2.18 -6.62 -6.84
CA GLY A 41 3.40 -7.05 -6.18
C GLY A 41 3.09 -7.95 -4.98
N LEU A 42 4.04 -8.81 -4.63
CA LEU A 42 3.97 -9.62 -3.41
C LEU A 42 4.17 -8.73 -2.18
N THR A 43 3.30 -8.86 -1.18
CA THR A 43 3.25 -7.95 -0.02
C THR A 43 3.55 -8.60 1.33
N ARG A 44 3.62 -9.94 1.40
CA ARG A 44 3.77 -10.65 2.68
C ARG A 44 5.22 -10.63 3.16
N VAL A 45 5.49 -9.84 4.21
CA VAL A 45 6.84 -9.65 4.75
C VAL A 45 7.48 -10.98 5.17
N ARG A 46 6.76 -11.84 5.89
CA ARG A 46 7.28 -13.15 6.34
C ARG A 46 7.68 -14.04 5.17
N GLU A 47 6.82 -14.18 4.17
CA GLU A 47 7.10 -14.93 2.95
C GLU A 47 8.31 -14.38 2.19
N SER A 48 8.53 -13.07 2.22
CA SER A 48 9.69 -12.45 1.57
C SER A 48 11.03 -12.86 2.18
N VAL A 49 11.05 -13.19 3.48
CA VAL A 49 12.25 -13.69 4.17
C VAL A 49 12.53 -15.14 3.78
N GLU A 50 11.48 -15.95 3.62
CA GLU A 50 11.57 -17.35 3.20
C GLU A 50 11.96 -17.48 1.72
N HIS A 51 11.46 -16.57 0.87
CA HIS A 51 11.59 -16.63 -0.59
C HIS A 51 12.02 -15.29 -1.21
N PRO A 52 13.19 -14.72 -0.84
CA PRO A 52 13.60 -13.39 -1.27
C PRO A 52 13.72 -13.26 -2.79
N GLY A 53 14.29 -14.27 -3.46
CA GLY A 53 14.44 -14.26 -4.93
C GLY A 53 13.11 -14.18 -5.69
N ARG A 54 12.03 -14.76 -5.14
CA ARG A 54 10.68 -14.68 -5.71
C ARG A 54 10.17 -13.24 -5.67
N PHE A 55 10.36 -12.56 -4.53
CA PHE A 55 9.97 -11.16 -4.37
C PHE A 55 10.74 -10.25 -5.32
N TYR A 56 12.05 -10.45 -5.49
CA TYR A 56 12.82 -9.66 -6.46
C TYR A 56 12.34 -9.86 -7.90
N ARG A 57 12.11 -11.12 -8.30
CA ARG A 57 11.59 -11.42 -9.64
C ARG A 57 10.26 -10.71 -9.90
N VAL A 58 9.29 -10.86 -9.00
CA VAL A 58 7.95 -10.30 -9.20
C VAL A 58 7.93 -8.78 -8.99
N ASN A 59 8.42 -8.29 -7.85
CA ASN A 59 8.25 -6.89 -7.49
C ASN A 59 9.19 -5.96 -8.27
N VAL A 60 10.43 -6.38 -8.54
CA VAL A 60 11.40 -5.58 -9.31
C VAL A 60 11.28 -5.91 -10.79
N GLY A 61 11.41 -7.19 -11.15
CA GLY A 61 11.32 -7.63 -12.56
C GLY A 61 9.99 -7.28 -13.20
N GLY A 62 8.87 -7.60 -12.54
CA GLY A 62 7.54 -7.24 -13.05
C GLY A 62 7.31 -5.73 -13.13
N THR A 63 7.93 -4.92 -12.26
CA THR A 63 7.89 -3.45 -12.41
C THR A 63 8.72 -2.99 -13.61
N ALA A 64 9.89 -3.59 -13.84
CA ALA A 64 10.73 -3.32 -15.01
C ALA A 64 9.97 -3.58 -16.31
N THR A 65 9.28 -4.72 -16.42
CA THR A 65 8.46 -5.07 -17.59
C THR A 65 7.41 -3.99 -17.91
N VAL A 66 6.71 -3.46 -16.90
CA VAL A 66 5.72 -2.39 -17.11
C VAL A 66 6.38 -1.08 -17.53
N VAL A 67 7.48 -0.71 -16.87
CA VAL A 67 8.24 0.52 -17.19
C VAL A 67 8.77 0.48 -18.62
N GLU A 68 9.36 -0.64 -19.05
CA GLU A 68 9.90 -0.83 -20.39
C GLU A 68 8.80 -0.75 -21.46
N ALA A 69 7.65 -1.40 -21.23
CA ALA A 69 6.52 -1.34 -22.15
C ALA A 69 5.98 0.09 -22.32
N LEU A 70 5.91 0.86 -21.23
CA LEU A 70 5.48 2.26 -21.28
C LEU A 70 6.51 3.16 -21.96
N MET A 71 7.80 2.98 -21.68
CA MET A 71 8.86 3.76 -22.33
C MET A 71 8.94 3.47 -23.83
N SER A 72 8.74 2.21 -24.23
CA SER A 72 8.65 1.84 -25.66
C SER A 72 7.46 2.53 -26.35
N THR A 73 6.31 2.57 -25.66
CA THR A 73 5.11 3.27 -26.16
C THR A 73 5.35 4.79 -26.26
N ALA A 74 6.00 5.39 -25.27
CA ALA A 74 6.36 6.80 -25.27
C ALA A 74 7.31 7.14 -26.41
N ALA A 75 8.33 6.30 -26.65
CA ALA A 75 9.26 6.47 -27.76
C ALA A 75 8.56 6.37 -29.14
N ALA A 76 7.58 5.48 -29.27
CA ALA A 76 6.85 5.28 -30.52
C ALA A 76 5.82 6.39 -30.82
N THR A 77 5.23 6.99 -29.78
CA THR A 77 4.09 7.93 -29.92
C THR A 77 4.44 9.39 -29.61
N GLY A 78 5.54 9.63 -28.89
CA GLY A 78 5.89 10.94 -28.33
C GLY A 78 5.03 11.35 -27.12
N ALA A 79 4.07 10.53 -26.69
CA ALA A 79 3.24 10.80 -25.52
C ALA A 79 3.84 10.16 -24.26
N VAL A 80 4.10 10.96 -23.23
CA VAL A 80 4.69 10.49 -21.97
C VAL A 80 3.59 10.03 -21.00
N PRO A 81 3.50 8.73 -20.67
CA PRO A 81 2.50 8.23 -19.75
C PRO A 81 2.85 8.58 -18.29
N ARG A 82 1.82 8.70 -17.47
CA ARG A 82 1.98 8.88 -16.01
C ARG A 82 2.08 7.52 -15.33
N PHE A 83 2.92 7.42 -14.30
CA PHE A 83 3.10 6.18 -13.55
C PHE A 83 3.06 6.45 -12.04
N VAL A 84 2.17 5.78 -11.31
CA VAL A 84 2.19 5.77 -9.84
C VAL A 84 2.49 4.37 -9.33
N LEU A 85 3.59 4.23 -8.59
CA LEU A 85 3.96 3.01 -7.88
C LEU A 85 3.36 3.00 -6.47
N ALA A 86 2.68 1.91 -6.10
CA ALA A 86 2.38 1.59 -4.71
C ALA A 86 3.62 0.99 -4.01
N SER A 87 4.28 1.82 -3.21
CA SER A 87 5.35 1.41 -2.29
C SER A 87 4.82 1.37 -0.85
N THR A 88 5.72 1.36 0.13
CA THR A 88 5.40 1.11 1.53
C THR A 88 6.23 1.97 2.48
N GLY A 89 5.65 2.35 3.62
CA GLY A 89 6.41 2.94 4.73
C GLY A 89 7.48 2.00 5.30
N ALA A 90 7.41 0.70 5.02
CA ALA A 90 8.42 -0.26 5.48
C ALA A 90 9.83 -0.02 4.89
N VAL A 91 9.95 0.78 3.83
CA VAL A 91 11.25 1.17 3.26
C VAL A 91 12.10 1.99 4.24
N TYR A 92 11.47 2.66 5.21
CA TYR A 92 12.18 3.47 6.20
C TYR A 92 12.81 2.64 7.34
N GLY A 93 12.36 1.41 7.56
CA GLY A 93 12.80 0.58 8.69
C GLY A 93 12.47 1.22 10.05
N THR A 94 13.51 1.52 10.84
CA THR A 94 13.40 2.12 12.18
C THR A 94 13.98 3.54 12.21
N PRO A 95 13.29 4.54 11.65
CA PRO A 95 13.76 5.91 11.63
C PRO A 95 13.81 6.51 13.04
N LYS A 96 14.82 7.36 13.29
CA LYS A 96 15.03 8.01 14.59
C LYS A 96 14.12 9.21 14.85
N LYS A 97 13.54 9.80 13.79
CA LYS A 97 12.69 10.99 13.85
C LYS A 97 11.27 10.62 13.46
N GLN A 98 10.31 11.21 14.17
CA GLN A 98 8.87 11.08 13.93
C GLN A 98 8.26 12.50 13.90
N PRO A 99 7.23 12.76 13.09
CA PRO A 99 6.74 11.89 12.02
C PRO A 99 7.80 11.67 10.92
N ILE A 100 7.66 10.58 10.16
CA ILE A 100 8.63 10.17 9.13
C ILE A 100 8.35 10.97 7.86
N GLY A 101 9.26 11.88 7.50
CA GLY A 101 9.24 12.60 6.23
C GLY A 101 9.76 11.77 5.06
N GLU A 102 9.43 12.16 3.83
CA GLU A 102 9.93 11.50 2.61
C GLU A 102 11.44 11.64 2.41
N ASP A 103 12.07 12.61 3.06
CA ASP A 103 13.52 12.85 3.09
C ASP A 103 14.27 11.92 4.06
N ALA A 104 13.56 11.15 4.88
CA ALA A 104 14.15 10.15 5.75
C ALA A 104 14.90 9.09 4.91
N MET A 105 16.16 8.83 5.27
CA MET A 105 17.00 7.84 4.58
C MET A 105 16.34 6.45 4.63
N PRO A 106 16.06 5.82 3.47
CA PRO A 106 15.53 4.47 3.43
C PRO A 106 16.51 3.47 4.07
N HIS A 107 15.98 2.56 4.88
CA HIS A 107 16.75 1.48 5.52
C HIS A 107 15.86 0.22 5.62
N PRO A 108 15.53 -0.43 4.48
CA PRO A 108 14.62 -1.56 4.47
C PRO A 108 15.17 -2.73 5.30
N GLN A 109 14.34 -3.27 6.19
CA GLN A 109 14.70 -4.38 7.10
C GLN A 109 14.08 -5.73 6.67
N SER A 110 13.50 -5.80 5.46
CA SER A 110 12.98 -7.04 4.89
C SER A 110 13.20 -7.08 3.39
N PRO A 111 13.29 -8.28 2.77
CA PRO A 111 13.34 -8.41 1.32
C PRO A 111 12.17 -7.72 0.62
N TYR A 112 10.94 -7.84 1.15
CA TYR A 112 9.79 -7.09 0.65
C TYR A 112 10.06 -5.58 0.55
N ALA A 113 10.46 -4.95 1.66
CA ALA A 113 10.75 -3.52 1.68
C ALA A 113 11.92 -3.15 0.74
N ALA A 114 12.95 -3.99 0.67
CA ALA A 114 14.07 -3.79 -0.24
C ALA A 114 13.64 -3.84 -1.72
N THR A 115 12.74 -4.76 -2.08
CA THR A 115 12.20 -4.83 -3.45
C THR A 115 11.35 -3.62 -3.82
N LYS A 116 10.56 -3.09 -2.87
CA LYS A 116 9.79 -1.86 -3.09
C LYS A 116 10.71 -0.65 -3.27
N LEU A 117 11.77 -0.53 -2.48
CA LEU A 117 12.79 0.51 -2.66
C LEU A 117 13.53 0.37 -4.01
N ALA A 118 13.88 -0.84 -4.42
CA ALA A 118 14.51 -1.08 -5.73
C ALA A 118 13.59 -0.67 -6.89
N ALA A 119 12.28 -0.93 -6.79
CA ALA A 119 11.30 -0.46 -7.76
C ALA A 119 11.19 1.08 -7.77
N GLU A 120 11.29 1.76 -6.62
CA GLU A 120 11.36 3.23 -6.57
C GLU A 120 12.59 3.78 -7.31
N GLN A 121 13.76 3.16 -7.12
CA GLN A 121 15.01 3.56 -7.79
C GLN A 121 14.94 3.36 -9.30
N LEU A 122 14.33 2.26 -9.75
CA LEU A 122 14.06 2.03 -11.17
C LEU A 122 13.18 3.14 -11.75
N LEU A 123 12.11 3.52 -11.05
CA LEU A 123 11.24 4.61 -11.48
C LEU A 123 11.96 5.95 -11.56
N ASP A 124 12.81 6.27 -10.59
CA ASP A 124 13.65 7.48 -10.61
C ASP A 124 14.55 7.51 -11.85
N ALA A 125 15.22 6.39 -12.15
CA ALA A 125 16.06 6.27 -13.34
C ALA A 125 15.24 6.41 -14.63
N ALA A 126 14.09 5.74 -14.73
CA ALA A 126 13.21 5.81 -15.89
C ALA A 126 12.64 7.23 -16.09
N ALA A 127 12.20 7.91 -15.03
CA ALA A 127 11.68 9.27 -15.12
C ALA A 127 12.73 10.26 -15.64
N LYS A 128 14.00 10.12 -15.25
CA LYS A 128 15.10 10.99 -15.74
C LYS A 128 15.36 10.87 -17.24
N THR A 129 14.90 9.81 -17.89
CA THR A 129 14.98 9.68 -19.35
C THR A 129 13.94 10.53 -20.08
N GLY A 130 12.93 11.05 -19.38
CA GLY A 130 11.75 11.68 -19.98
C GLY A 130 10.68 10.69 -20.46
N GLY A 131 10.95 9.38 -20.41
CA GLY A 131 10.03 8.36 -20.91
C GLY A 131 8.76 8.14 -20.07
N ILE A 132 8.75 8.59 -18.80
CA ILE A 132 7.59 8.52 -17.91
C ILE A 132 7.51 9.74 -16.98
N ALA A 133 6.29 10.12 -16.58
CA ALA A 133 6.02 11.04 -15.49
C ALA A 133 5.71 10.24 -14.22
N ALA A 134 6.68 10.09 -13.32
CA ALA A 134 6.60 9.10 -12.25
C ALA A 134 6.27 9.69 -10.88
N ALA A 135 5.55 8.91 -10.08
CA ALA A 135 5.46 9.15 -8.65
C ALA A 135 5.36 7.84 -7.88
N THR A 136 5.65 7.90 -6.59
CA THR A 136 5.53 6.80 -5.66
C THR A 136 4.70 7.22 -4.47
N VAL A 137 3.77 6.37 -4.07
CA VAL A 137 3.07 6.48 -2.79
C VAL A 137 3.61 5.44 -1.81
N ARG A 138 4.27 5.88 -0.74
CA ARG A 138 4.72 5.03 0.36
C ARG A 138 3.57 4.87 1.34
N ILE A 139 2.78 3.81 1.14
CA ILE A 139 1.59 3.53 1.95
C ILE A 139 2.02 2.94 3.29
N PHE A 140 1.50 3.50 4.38
CA PHE A 140 1.65 2.95 5.72
C PHE A 140 0.65 1.77 5.90
N ASN A 141 -0.15 1.73 6.95
CA ASN A 141 -1.04 0.59 7.18
C ASN A 141 -2.40 0.83 6.52
N ALA A 142 -2.63 0.20 5.37
CA ALA A 142 -3.94 0.20 4.73
C ALA A 142 -4.97 -0.53 5.60
N ALA A 143 -6.16 0.05 5.76
CA ALA A 143 -7.25 -0.48 6.56
C ALA A 143 -8.62 -0.09 6.01
N GLY A 144 -9.68 -0.66 6.59
CA GLY A 144 -11.06 -0.40 6.20
C GLY A 144 -11.48 -1.14 4.92
N SER A 145 -12.70 -0.86 4.47
CA SER A 145 -13.30 -1.57 3.34
C SER A 145 -14.16 -0.65 2.47
N VAL A 146 -14.32 -1.03 1.21
CA VAL A 146 -15.28 -0.41 0.28
C VAL A 146 -16.14 -1.50 -0.34
N GLY A 147 -17.46 -1.32 -0.31
CA GLY A 147 -18.41 -2.25 -0.92
C GLY A 147 -18.39 -3.67 -0.31
N GLY A 148 -18.02 -3.81 0.97
CA GLY A 148 -17.97 -5.10 1.66
C GLY A 148 -16.75 -5.97 1.33
N HIS A 149 -15.77 -5.45 0.60
CA HIS A 149 -14.51 -6.13 0.31
C HIS A 149 -13.51 -5.92 1.46
N ALA A 150 -13.81 -6.53 2.61
CA ALA A 150 -12.98 -6.42 3.80
C ALA A 150 -11.68 -7.23 3.64
N ASP A 151 -10.59 -6.75 4.24
CA ASP A 151 -9.31 -7.46 4.24
C ASP A 151 -9.40 -8.75 5.08
N ALA A 152 -9.20 -9.91 4.46
CA ALA A 152 -9.26 -11.20 5.14
C ALA A 152 -7.89 -11.66 5.67
N ASP A 153 -6.82 -10.87 5.49
CA ASP A 153 -5.47 -11.24 5.94
C ASP A 153 -5.32 -11.07 7.46
N ASP A 154 -5.55 -12.14 8.20
CA ASP A 154 -5.43 -12.21 9.66
C ASP A 154 -3.98 -12.13 10.19
N THR A 155 -3.00 -11.90 9.32
CA THR A 155 -1.65 -11.49 9.72
C THR A 155 -1.57 -10.00 10.08
N ARG A 156 -2.58 -9.20 9.71
CA ARG A 156 -2.69 -7.77 10.03
C ARG A 156 -3.54 -7.55 11.28
N ILE A 157 -3.20 -6.53 12.07
CA ILE A 157 -3.73 -6.37 13.42
C ILE A 157 -5.24 -6.10 13.48
N ILE A 158 -5.78 -5.24 12.61
CA ILE A 158 -7.21 -4.91 12.58
C ILE A 158 -8.07 -6.13 12.23
N PRO A 159 -7.86 -6.83 11.09
CA PRO A 159 -8.67 -8.01 10.78
C PRO A 159 -8.48 -9.13 11.82
N ARG A 160 -7.27 -9.29 12.37
CA ARG A 160 -7.01 -10.28 13.44
C ARG A 160 -7.75 -9.95 14.75
N ALA A 161 -7.79 -8.69 15.16
CA ALA A 161 -8.54 -8.25 16.33
C ALA A 161 -10.05 -8.48 16.14
N LEU A 162 -10.58 -8.17 14.95
CA LEU A 162 -11.98 -8.43 14.61
C LEU A 162 -12.30 -9.92 14.53
N ALA A 163 -11.39 -10.75 14.01
CA ALA A 163 -11.53 -12.21 14.03
C ALA A 163 -11.59 -12.76 15.46
N ALA A 164 -10.79 -12.22 16.38
CA ALA A 164 -10.83 -12.59 17.79
C ALA A 164 -12.15 -12.14 18.46
N ALA A 165 -12.62 -10.92 18.18
CA ALA A 165 -13.92 -10.43 18.64
C ALA A 165 -15.11 -11.25 18.08
N ALA A 166 -14.97 -11.75 16.85
CA ALA A 166 -15.95 -12.63 16.23
C ALA A 166 -15.95 -14.05 16.81
N GLY A 167 -14.87 -14.46 17.49
CA GLY A 167 -14.67 -15.83 17.96
C GLY A 167 -14.11 -16.78 16.89
N HIS A 168 -13.63 -16.27 15.76
CA HIS A 168 -13.02 -17.07 14.69
C HIS A 168 -11.60 -17.54 15.04
N ILE A 169 -10.93 -16.80 15.93
CA ILE A 169 -9.69 -17.22 16.58
C ILE A 169 -9.87 -17.10 18.11
N PRO A 170 -9.18 -17.93 18.91
CA PRO A 170 -9.40 -17.96 20.36
C PRO A 170 -8.95 -16.67 21.07
N HIS A 171 -7.95 -15.97 20.54
CA HIS A 171 -7.43 -14.72 21.09
C HIS A 171 -6.54 -13.98 20.09
N LEU A 172 -6.37 -12.69 20.32
CA LEU A 172 -5.35 -11.84 19.73
C LEU A 172 -4.07 -11.92 20.56
N GLU A 173 -2.95 -12.25 19.90
CA GLU A 173 -1.63 -12.14 20.52
C GLU A 173 -1.14 -10.69 20.45
N VAL A 174 -0.77 -10.12 21.60
CA VAL A 174 -0.20 -8.76 21.67
C VAL A 174 1.21 -8.87 22.25
N TYR A 175 2.20 -8.46 21.46
CA TYR A 175 3.61 -8.45 21.84
C TYR A 175 3.91 -7.18 22.64
N GLY A 176 4.46 -7.35 23.84
CA GLY A 176 4.64 -6.24 24.79
C GLY A 176 3.33 -5.72 25.38
N ASP A 177 3.33 -4.45 25.75
CA ASP A 177 2.19 -3.78 26.39
C ASP A 177 1.14 -3.25 25.39
N GLY A 178 1.40 -3.36 24.09
CA GLY A 178 0.48 -2.89 23.03
C GLY A 178 0.55 -1.38 22.78
N SER A 179 1.54 -0.69 23.35
CA SER A 179 1.78 0.74 23.12
C SER A 179 2.38 1.07 21.75
N ALA A 180 2.81 0.05 20.98
CA ALA A 180 3.40 0.25 19.66
C ALA A 180 2.42 0.96 18.71
N VAL A 181 2.77 2.16 18.26
CA VAL A 181 1.96 3.00 17.39
C VAL A 181 2.30 2.75 15.92
N ARG A 182 1.26 2.60 15.11
CA ARG A 182 1.34 2.50 13.66
C ARG A 182 0.37 3.49 13.03
N ASP A 183 0.70 3.99 11.85
CA ASP A 183 -0.16 4.90 11.09
C ASP A 183 -1.11 4.13 10.16
N TYR A 184 -2.42 4.29 10.35
CA TYR A 184 -3.46 3.63 9.57
C TYR A 184 -4.17 4.61 8.64
N VAL A 185 -4.49 4.15 7.43
CA VAL A 185 -5.19 4.95 6.41
C VAL A 185 -6.22 4.09 5.69
N HIS A 186 -7.40 4.67 5.45
CA HIS A 186 -8.51 3.97 4.80
C HIS A 186 -8.19 3.66 3.33
N VAL A 187 -8.54 2.49 2.83
CA VAL A 187 -8.31 2.08 1.42
C VAL A 187 -8.88 3.08 0.40
N ALA A 188 -10.03 3.68 0.70
CA ALA A 188 -10.60 4.74 -0.14
C ALA A 188 -9.77 6.05 -0.12
N ASP A 189 -9.17 6.40 1.02
CA ASP A 189 -8.31 7.58 1.14
C ASP A 189 -6.96 7.34 0.45
N ILE A 190 -6.47 6.09 0.42
CA ILE A 190 -5.33 5.69 -0.41
C ILE A 190 -5.65 5.88 -1.90
N ALA A 191 -6.83 5.45 -2.35
CA ALA A 191 -7.24 5.61 -3.73
C ALA A 191 -7.30 7.10 -4.15
N THR A 192 -7.85 7.98 -3.30
CA THR A 192 -7.85 9.42 -3.57
C THR A 192 -6.45 10.04 -3.53
N ALA A 193 -5.54 9.53 -2.68
CA ALA A 193 -4.13 9.93 -2.67
C ALA A 193 -3.45 9.59 -4.00
N ILE A 194 -3.64 8.36 -4.50
CA ILE A 194 -3.10 7.92 -5.78
C ILE A 194 -3.58 8.81 -6.92
N VAL A 195 -4.89 9.12 -6.99
CA VAL A 195 -5.44 10.01 -8.03
C VAL A 195 -4.87 11.42 -7.90
N THR A 196 -4.74 11.94 -6.67
CA THR A 196 -4.17 13.28 -6.40
C THR A 196 -2.74 13.38 -6.91
N VAL A 197 -1.93 12.36 -6.66
CA VAL A 197 -0.52 12.30 -7.08
C VAL A 197 -0.43 12.11 -8.58
N LEU A 198 -1.17 11.15 -9.14
CA LEU A 198 -1.17 10.83 -10.57
C LEU A 198 -1.49 12.06 -11.42
N THR A 199 -2.49 12.85 -11.03
CA THR A 199 -2.90 14.07 -11.76
C THR A 199 -1.87 15.21 -11.68
N ARG A 200 -0.89 15.12 -10.78
CA ARG A 200 0.14 16.14 -10.57
C ARG A 200 1.54 15.69 -10.98
N SER A 201 1.72 14.42 -11.33
CA SER A 201 2.97 13.88 -11.88
C SER A 201 3.40 14.64 -13.13
N ARG A 202 4.71 14.94 -13.21
CA ARG A 202 5.32 15.70 -14.30
C ARG A 202 6.39 14.87 -14.99
N GLU A 203 6.49 15.04 -16.29
CA GLU A 203 7.55 14.45 -17.11
C GLU A 203 8.94 14.81 -16.56
N GLY A 204 9.89 13.88 -16.67
CA GLY A 204 11.27 14.10 -16.22
C GLY A 204 11.45 14.07 -14.71
N ARG A 205 10.37 13.83 -13.93
CA ARG A 205 10.39 13.87 -12.47
C ARG A 205 9.84 12.59 -11.87
N HIS A 206 10.49 12.16 -10.79
CA HIS A 206 9.99 11.16 -9.85
C HIS A 206 9.76 11.82 -8.51
N GLU A 207 8.52 11.77 -8.02
CA GLU A 207 8.17 12.32 -6.71
C GLU A 207 7.63 11.23 -5.77
N VAL A 208 8.13 11.22 -4.54
CA VAL A 208 7.68 10.31 -3.49
C VAL A 208 6.74 11.04 -2.54
N PHE A 209 5.67 10.37 -2.11
CA PHE A 209 4.68 10.86 -1.15
C PHE A 209 4.37 9.79 -0.10
N ASN A 210 4.40 10.15 1.17
CA ASN A 210 3.90 9.29 2.24
C ASN A 210 2.37 9.32 2.28
N VAL A 211 1.77 8.16 2.54
CA VAL A 211 0.31 8.01 2.71
C VAL A 211 0.03 7.36 4.06
N GLY A 212 -0.47 8.17 4.98
CA GLY A 212 -0.92 7.83 6.33
C GLY A 212 -2.01 8.80 6.78
N ALA A 213 -2.68 8.54 7.90
CA ALA A 213 -3.74 9.39 8.41
C ALA A 213 -3.91 9.33 9.93
N THR A 214 -4.04 8.14 10.50
CA THR A 214 -4.47 7.92 11.89
C THR A 214 -3.50 7.04 12.63
N PRO A 215 -2.58 7.63 13.40
CA PRO A 215 -1.70 6.93 14.31
C PRO A 215 -2.50 6.30 15.46
N ALA A 216 -2.36 5.00 15.65
CA ALA A 216 -3.03 4.24 16.70
C ALA A 216 -2.12 3.15 17.24
N SER A 217 -2.20 2.93 18.55
CA SER A 217 -1.58 1.80 19.23
C SER A 217 -2.39 0.51 19.05
N VAL A 218 -1.84 -0.63 19.45
CA VAL A 218 -2.60 -1.89 19.49
C VAL A 218 -3.73 -1.79 20.51
N ALA A 219 -3.51 -1.09 21.63
CA ALA A 219 -4.55 -0.83 22.62
C ALA A 219 -5.72 -0.02 22.03
N ASP A 220 -5.43 1.06 21.28
CA ASP A 220 -6.47 1.87 20.62
C ASP A 220 -7.31 1.05 19.64
N ILE A 221 -6.68 0.10 18.93
CA ILE A 221 -7.36 -0.80 18.00
C ILE A 221 -8.29 -1.76 18.73
N ILE A 222 -7.84 -2.33 19.84
CA ILE A 222 -8.67 -3.20 20.69
C ILE A 222 -9.88 -2.41 21.19
N ASP A 223 -9.66 -1.25 21.78
CA ASP A 223 -10.73 -0.41 22.33
C ASP A 223 -11.75 0.00 21.25
N ALA A 224 -11.27 0.38 20.06
CA ALA A 224 -12.13 0.71 18.93
C ALA A 224 -12.91 -0.52 18.41
N ALA A 225 -12.27 -1.68 18.34
CA ALA A 225 -12.91 -2.94 17.95
C ALA A 225 -14.01 -3.33 18.95
N GLU A 226 -13.75 -3.28 20.25
CA GLU A 226 -14.77 -3.59 21.26
C GLU A 226 -15.94 -2.61 21.21
N ALA A 227 -15.66 -1.32 21.05
CA ALA A 227 -16.69 -0.30 20.97
C ALA A 227 -17.56 -0.39 19.70
N VAL A 228 -16.99 -0.81 18.56
CA VAL A 228 -17.72 -0.97 17.29
C VAL A 228 -18.50 -2.28 17.25
N THR A 229 -17.89 -3.37 17.71
CA THR A 229 -18.49 -4.70 17.62
C THR A 229 -19.45 -5.01 18.77
N GLY A 230 -19.31 -4.32 19.91
CA GLY A 230 -19.98 -4.65 21.17
C GLY A 230 -19.49 -5.96 21.78
N ARG A 231 -18.37 -6.51 21.31
CA ARG A 231 -17.79 -7.79 21.74
C ARG A 231 -16.40 -7.56 22.30
N ARG A 232 -16.03 -8.33 23.32
CA ARG A 232 -14.65 -8.30 23.84
C ARG A 232 -13.68 -8.89 22.82
N VAL A 233 -12.47 -8.36 22.79
CA VAL A 233 -11.33 -8.95 22.07
C VAL A 233 -10.51 -9.75 23.08
N PRO A 234 -10.55 -11.10 23.08
CA PRO A 234 -9.71 -11.88 23.97
C PRO A 234 -8.23 -11.65 23.62
N VAL A 235 -7.37 -11.35 24.61
CA VAL A 235 -5.95 -11.01 24.40
C VAL A 235 -5.04 -11.93 25.19
N VAL A 236 -3.96 -12.40 24.55
CA VAL A 236 -2.82 -13.06 25.20
C VAL A 236 -1.57 -12.21 25.00
N ARG A 237 -0.90 -11.87 26.09
CA ARG A 237 0.35 -11.10 26.05
C ARG A 237 1.54 -12.00 25.73
N LYS A 238 2.43 -11.52 24.86
CA LYS A 238 3.69 -12.16 24.49
C LYS A 238 4.86 -11.24 24.83
N PRO A 239 6.09 -11.77 24.98
CA PRO A 239 7.28 -10.95 25.16
C PRO A 239 7.39 -9.89 24.05
N ALA A 240 7.81 -8.68 24.39
CA ALA A 240 8.04 -7.62 23.41
C ALA A 240 9.15 -8.01 22.42
N ASN A 241 9.06 -7.53 21.19
CA ASN A 241 10.17 -7.60 20.25
C ASN A 241 11.11 -6.41 20.50
N PRO A 242 12.33 -6.61 21.00
CA PRO A 242 13.26 -5.51 21.30
C PRO A 242 13.71 -4.73 20.06
N ALA A 243 13.54 -5.30 18.85
CA ALA A 243 13.82 -4.62 17.59
C ALA A 243 12.62 -3.85 17.03
N GLU A 244 11.45 -3.91 17.68
CA GLU A 244 10.26 -3.22 17.21
C GLU A 244 10.32 -1.71 17.48
N SER A 245 10.08 -0.92 16.44
CA SER A 245 9.95 0.53 16.58
C SER A 245 8.71 0.87 17.41
N PRO A 246 8.84 1.72 18.46
CA PRO A 246 7.70 2.10 19.30
C PRO A 246 6.66 2.92 18.54
N GLU A 247 7.08 3.72 17.57
CA GLU A 247 6.19 4.51 16.73
C GLU A 247 6.66 4.48 15.26
N LEU A 248 5.71 4.40 14.34
CA LEU A 248 5.90 4.60 12.90
C LEU A 248 4.73 5.44 12.38
N ARG A 249 4.93 6.76 12.32
CA ARG A 249 3.95 7.76 11.87
C ARG A 249 4.38 8.38 10.56
N ALA A 250 3.45 8.54 9.62
CA ALA A 250 3.72 9.22 8.35
C ALA A 250 3.67 10.74 8.54
N ASP A 251 4.68 11.47 8.07
CA ASP A 251 4.47 12.88 7.73
C ASP A 251 3.78 12.95 6.37
N THR A 252 2.57 13.50 6.32
CA THR A 252 1.78 13.64 5.09
C THR A 252 1.65 15.09 4.64
N THR A 253 2.46 15.99 5.19
CA THR A 253 2.44 17.43 4.86
C THR A 253 2.62 17.66 3.36
N LYS A 254 3.54 16.92 2.71
CA LYS A 254 3.79 17.04 1.27
C LYS A 254 2.54 16.68 0.44
N LEU A 255 1.90 15.55 0.75
CA LEU A 255 0.70 15.10 0.06
C LEU A 255 -0.51 16.02 0.33
N ARG A 256 -0.68 16.50 1.57
CA ARG A 256 -1.72 17.48 1.93
C ARG A 256 -1.52 18.83 1.24
N GLY A 257 -0.27 19.24 1.00
CA GLY A 257 0.06 20.41 0.19
C GLY A 257 -0.47 20.33 -1.25
N LEU A 258 -0.80 19.13 -1.73
CA LEU A 258 -1.47 18.91 -3.01
C LEU A 258 -3.00 18.97 -2.90
N GLY A 259 -3.58 19.28 -1.74
CA GLY A 259 -5.01 19.32 -1.49
C GLY A 259 -5.64 17.95 -1.21
N TRP A 260 -4.85 16.91 -0.93
CA TRP A 260 -5.37 15.64 -0.44
C TRP A 260 -5.70 15.72 1.05
N GLU A 261 -6.85 15.20 1.44
CA GLU A 261 -7.26 15.06 2.82
C GLU A 261 -7.88 13.67 3.04
N PRO A 262 -7.46 12.92 4.07
CA PRO A 262 -8.10 11.66 4.41
C PRO A 262 -9.47 11.93 5.04
N ARG A 263 -10.54 11.41 4.46
CA ARG A 263 -11.93 11.66 4.91
C ARG A 263 -12.57 10.48 5.62
N ARG A 264 -12.00 9.28 5.47
CA ARG A 264 -12.56 8.02 6.01
C ARG A 264 -11.65 7.33 7.00
N SER A 265 -10.51 7.94 7.31
CA SER A 265 -9.46 7.31 8.12
C SER A 265 -9.63 7.45 9.63
N ALA A 266 -10.73 8.00 10.14
CA ALA A 266 -11.00 7.99 11.58
C ALA A 266 -10.99 6.53 12.10
N LEU A 267 -10.30 6.24 13.21
CA LEU A 267 -10.05 4.87 13.66
C LEU A 267 -11.35 4.04 13.78
N ARG A 268 -12.40 4.60 14.41
CA ARG A 268 -13.71 3.94 14.51
C ARG A 268 -14.31 3.60 13.15
N GLN A 269 -14.13 4.46 12.15
CA GLN A 269 -14.59 4.21 10.78
C GLN A 269 -13.77 3.11 10.11
N LEU A 270 -12.44 3.10 10.26
CA LEU A 270 -11.58 2.02 9.76
C LEU A 270 -12.07 0.65 10.26
N ILE A 271 -12.34 0.56 11.56
CA ILE A 271 -12.84 -0.65 12.21
C ILE A 271 -14.25 -1.00 11.75
N ALA A 272 -15.17 -0.01 11.70
CA ALA A 272 -16.56 -0.23 11.31
C ALA A 272 -16.70 -0.70 9.86
N ASP A 273 -15.96 -0.08 8.93
CA ASP A 273 -16.00 -0.46 7.51
C ASP A 273 -15.40 -1.86 7.31
N GLN A 274 -14.42 -2.27 8.13
CA GLN A 274 -13.83 -3.61 8.09
C GLN A 274 -14.70 -4.69 8.74
N TRP A 275 -15.55 -4.33 9.71
CA TRP A 275 -16.33 -5.29 10.48
C TRP A 275 -17.47 -5.90 9.65
N ASN A 276 -17.46 -7.23 9.57
CA ASN A 276 -18.58 -8.00 9.04
C ASN A 276 -18.96 -9.10 10.04
N PRO A 277 -20.13 -9.02 10.71
CA PRO A 277 -20.51 -9.99 11.73
C PRO A 277 -20.85 -11.39 11.16
N THR A 278 -20.95 -11.53 9.84
CA THR A 278 -21.35 -12.77 9.15
C THR A 278 -20.21 -13.51 8.47
N ARG A 279 -18.99 -12.96 8.48
CA ARG A 279 -17.78 -13.57 7.92
C ARG A 279 -16.73 -13.75 8.99
#